data_AF-A0A8J7KM65-F1
#
_entry.id   AF-A0A8J7KM65-F1
#
_cell.length_a   1.000
_cell.length_b   1.000
_cell.length_c   1.000
_cell.angle_alpha   90.00
_cell.angle_beta   90.00
_cell.angle_gamma   90.00
#
_symmetry.space_group_name_H-M   'P 1'
#
loop_
_entity.id
_entity.type
_entity.pdbx_description
1 polymer ?
#
loop_
_entity_poly.entity_id
_entity_poly.type
_entity_poly.pdbx_seq_one_letter_code
_entity_poly.pdbx_strand_id
1 'polypeptide(L)'
;MIIYLHGFDSTSPGNHEKVLQLQFIDQDVELLSYSTLHPRHDMQHLLKQVDKLIQRAQDERPLICGVGLGGFWAERIGFLCDIRQVIFNPNLFPQENMAGKMVESTDVV
;
A
#
# COMPACT_ATOMS: atom_id res chain seq x y z
N MET A 1 8.51 -7.91 11.20
CA MET A 1 7.94 -7.69 9.85
C MET A 1 7.20 -6.36 9.74
N ILE A 2 7.57 -5.56 8.73
CA ILE A 2 6.99 -4.27 8.36
C ILE A 2 6.51 -4.34 6.92
N ILE A 3 5.20 -4.29 6.70
CA ILE A 3 4.58 -4.23 5.37
C ILE A 3 4.55 -2.78 4.92
N TYR A 4 5.22 -2.43 3.82
CA TYR A 4 5.28 -1.05 3.32
C TYR A 4 4.41 -0.84 2.09
N LEU A 5 3.59 0.22 2.13
CA LEU A 5 2.70 0.68 1.05
C LEU A 5 3.11 2.07 0.57
N HIS A 6 3.42 2.17 -0.72
CA HIS A 6 4.00 3.37 -1.32
C HIS A 6 2.97 4.45 -1.70
N GLY A 7 3.46 5.66 -1.97
CA GLY A 7 2.60 6.77 -2.41
C GLY A 7 2.14 6.64 -3.86
N PHE A 8 1.32 7.61 -4.30
CA PHE A 8 0.95 7.77 -5.70
C PHE A 8 2.20 7.99 -6.58
N ASP A 9 2.18 7.49 -7.81
CA ASP A 9 3.27 7.60 -8.79
C ASP A 9 4.64 7.04 -8.31
N SER A 10 4.65 6.17 -7.29
CA SER A 10 5.90 5.56 -6.81
C SER A 10 6.40 4.41 -7.68
N THR A 11 5.67 4.06 -8.74
CA THR A 11 6.04 3.06 -9.75
C THR A 11 6.61 3.67 -11.02
N SER A 12 6.66 5.02 -11.14
CA SER A 12 7.27 5.69 -12.28
C SER A 12 8.80 5.56 -12.28
N PRO A 13 9.46 5.68 -13.45
CA PRO A 13 10.92 5.60 -13.55
C PRO A 13 11.62 6.57 -12.59
N GLY A 14 12.60 6.08 -11.85
CA GLY A 14 13.35 6.85 -10.84
C GLY A 14 12.68 6.92 -9.45
N ASN A 15 11.35 6.92 -9.36
CA ASN A 15 10.67 6.78 -8.06
C ASN A 15 10.62 5.31 -7.61
N HIS A 16 10.45 4.39 -8.57
CA HIS A 16 10.45 2.96 -8.30
C HIS A 16 11.76 2.49 -7.65
N GLU A 17 12.91 2.99 -8.13
CA GLU A 17 14.23 2.66 -7.56
C GLU A 17 14.36 3.12 -6.10
N LYS A 18 13.88 4.33 -5.77
CA LYS A 18 13.90 4.84 -4.40
C LYS A 18 13.05 4.01 -3.45
N VAL A 19 11.91 3.49 -3.93
CA VAL A 19 11.04 2.63 -3.12
C VAL A 19 11.66 1.24 -2.94
N LEU A 20 12.27 0.67 -3.97
CA LEU A 20 12.98 -0.61 -3.85
C LEU A 20 14.16 -0.53 -2.88
N GLN A 21 14.81 0.64 -2.76
CA GLN A 21 15.87 0.85 -1.77
C GLN A 21 15.43 0.60 -0.32
N LEU A 22 14.14 0.78 -0.01
CA LEU A 22 13.60 0.50 1.33
C LEU A 22 13.66 -0.98 1.69
N GLN A 23 13.60 -1.90 0.72
CA GLN A 23 13.73 -3.34 0.99
C GLN A 23 15.15 -3.71 1.43
N PHE A 24 16.14 -2.85 1.18
CA PHE A 24 17.53 -3.08 1.57
C PHE A 24 17.91 -2.38 2.88
N ILE A 25 17.02 -1.58 3.47
CA ILE A 25 17.31 -0.86 4.72
C ILE A 25 17.26 -1.80 5.92
N ASP A 26 16.37 -2.78 5.90
CA ASP A 26 16.15 -3.77 6.94
C ASP A 26 15.47 -5.01 6.34
N GLN A 27 15.88 -6.19 6.79
CA GLN A 27 15.34 -7.48 6.32
C GLN A 27 13.86 -7.68 6.69
N ASP A 28 13.34 -6.93 7.67
CA ASP A 28 11.94 -7.01 8.08
C ASP A 28 10.99 -6.23 7.15
N VAL A 29 11.51 -5.44 6.20
CA VAL A 29 10.70 -4.59 5.32
C VAL A 29 10.23 -5.37 4.09
N GLU A 30 8.91 -5.59 4.02
CA GLU A 30 8.22 -6.21 2.89
C GLU A 30 7.46 -5.14 2.10
N LEU A 31 7.99 -4.78 0.93
CA LEU A 31 7.31 -3.88 0.00
C LEU A 31 6.17 -4.60 -0.71
N LEU A 32 4.97 -4.04 -0.62
CA LEU A 32 3.81 -4.54 -1.35
C LEU A 32 3.51 -3.61 -2.54
N SER A 33 3.67 -4.16 -3.75
CA SER A 33 3.44 -3.44 -5.00
C SER A 33 1.97 -3.52 -5.45
N TYR A 34 1.40 -2.36 -5.80
CA TYR A 34 0.02 -2.23 -6.28
C TYR A 34 -0.14 -1.03 -7.22
N SER A 35 -1.24 -0.99 -7.98
CA SER A 35 -1.50 0.13 -8.88
C SER A 35 -1.98 1.36 -8.11
N THR A 36 -1.45 2.53 -8.44
CA THR A 36 -1.96 3.80 -7.87
C THR A 36 -3.02 4.45 -8.76
N LEU A 37 -3.29 3.84 -9.91
CA LEU A 37 -4.25 4.32 -10.91
C LEU A 37 -5.60 3.60 -10.86
N HIS A 38 -5.65 2.36 -10.34
CA HIS A 38 -6.85 1.49 -10.40
C HIS A 38 -7.30 0.96 -9.03
N PRO A 39 -7.53 1.83 -8.02
CA PRO A 39 -7.70 1.44 -6.62
C PRO A 39 -8.81 0.40 -6.35
N ARG A 40 -9.87 0.34 -7.17
CA ARG A 40 -10.95 -0.66 -6.99
C ARG A 40 -10.46 -2.10 -7.20
N HIS A 41 -9.55 -2.31 -8.15
CA HIS A 41 -8.96 -3.65 -8.40
C HIS A 41 -7.92 -4.02 -7.35
N ASP A 42 -7.31 -3.02 -6.70
CA ASP A 42 -6.21 -3.24 -5.77
C ASP A 42 -6.66 -3.74 -4.40
N MET A 43 -7.86 -3.40 -3.90
CA MET A 43 -8.27 -3.80 -2.54
C MET A 43 -8.23 -5.33 -2.32
N GLN A 44 -8.80 -6.11 -3.24
CA GLN A 44 -8.81 -7.57 -3.11
C GLN A 44 -7.41 -8.16 -3.25
N HIS A 45 -6.58 -7.57 -4.12
CA HIS A 45 -5.17 -7.95 -4.26
C HIS A 45 -4.39 -7.66 -2.98
N LEU A 46 -4.48 -6.45 -2.45
CA LEU A 46 -3.84 -6.00 -1.22
C LEU A 46 -4.20 -6.91 -0.03
N LEU A 47 -5.49 -7.18 0.18
CA LEU A 47 -5.94 -8.09 1.24
C LEU A 47 -5.32 -9.49 1.11
N LYS A 48 -5.32 -10.06 -0.10
CA LYS A 48 -4.73 -11.38 -0.35
C LYS A 48 -3.23 -11.40 -0.14
N GLN A 49 -2.51 -10.34 -0.53
CA GLN A 49 -1.05 -10.28 -0.34
C GLN A 49 -0.70 -10.08 1.14
N VAL A 50 -1.40 -9.20 1.84
CA VAL A 50 -1.19 -8.97 3.28
C VAL A 50 -1.50 -10.23 4.09
N ASP A 51 -2.62 -10.92 3.82
CA ASP A 51 -2.95 -12.20 4.48
C ASP A 51 -1.85 -13.26 4.28
N LYS A 52 -1.32 -13.40 3.05
CA LYS A 52 -0.18 -14.30 2.78
C LYS A 52 1.08 -13.92 3.54
N LEU A 53 1.37 -12.63 3.68
CA LEU A 53 2.53 -12.15 4.43
C LEU A 53 2.38 -12.47 5.92
N ILE A 54 1.21 -12.22 6.51
CA ILE A 54 0.93 -12.54 7.92
C ILE A 54 1.05 -14.04 8.17
N GLN A 55 0.46 -14.89 7.32
CA GLN A 55 0.52 -16.34 7.48
C GLN A 55 1.93 -16.91 7.40
N ARG A 56 2.84 -16.24 6.68
CA ARG A 56 4.25 -16.63 6.56
C ARG A 56 5.12 -16.04 7.66
N ALA A 57 4.68 -14.94 8.27
CA ALA A 57 5.43 -14.26 9.29
C ALA A 57 5.47 -15.11 10.57
N GLN A 58 6.68 -15.29 11.11
CA GLN A 58 6.86 -15.82 12.46
C GLN A 58 6.69 -14.74 13.54
N ASP A 59 6.54 -13.49 13.13
CA ASP A 59 6.37 -12.33 13.99
C ASP A 59 4.91 -12.21 14.43
N GLU A 60 4.66 -12.30 15.73
CA GLU A 60 3.33 -12.17 16.33
C GLU A 60 2.75 -10.76 16.22
N ARG A 61 3.53 -9.76 15.81
CA ARG A 61 3.10 -8.36 15.81
C ARG A 61 3.51 -7.63 14.51
N PRO A 62 2.95 -8.00 13.35
CA PRO A 62 3.20 -7.26 12.12
C PRO A 62 2.83 -5.78 12.24
N LEU A 63 3.51 -4.95 11.46
CA LEU A 63 3.24 -3.52 11.30
C LEU A 63 2.93 -3.24 9.83
N ILE A 64 1.88 -2.48 9.54
CA ILE A 64 1.62 -1.93 8.21
C ILE A 64 1.95 -0.45 8.19
N CYS A 65 2.80 -0.05 7.25
CA CYS A 65 3.34 1.30 7.10
C CYS A 65 2.90 1.87 5.75
N GLY A 66 2.29 3.07 5.75
CA GLY A 66 1.81 3.71 4.53
C GLY A 66 2.26 5.16 4.41
N VAL A 67 2.68 5.57 3.20
CA VAL A 67 3.06 6.97 2.90
C VAL A 67 2.16 7.56 1.81
N GLY A 68 1.62 8.76 2.00
CA GLY A 68 0.78 9.40 0.99
C GLY A 68 -0.47 8.58 0.68
N LEU A 69 -0.65 8.17 -0.59
CA LEU A 69 -1.72 7.24 -0.99
C LEU A 69 -1.59 5.86 -0.30
N GLY A 70 -0.39 5.41 0.04
CA GLY A 70 -0.20 4.20 0.84
C GLY A 70 -0.83 4.28 2.22
N GLY A 71 -0.99 5.49 2.77
CA GLY A 71 -1.70 5.71 4.03
C GLY A 71 -3.18 5.35 3.97
N PHE A 72 -3.85 5.59 2.83
CA PHE A 72 -5.25 5.19 2.58
C PHE A 72 -5.43 3.68 2.71
N TRP A 73 -4.48 2.92 2.16
CA TRP A 73 -4.50 1.47 2.16
C TRP A 73 -4.02 0.89 3.48
N ALA A 74 -2.99 1.45 4.10
CA ALA A 74 -2.50 1.01 5.39
C ALA A 74 -3.59 1.09 6.47
N GLU A 75 -4.40 2.16 6.47
CA GLU A 75 -5.54 2.31 7.39
C GLU A 75 -6.62 1.23 7.13
N ARG A 76 -7.10 1.08 5.90
CA ARG A 76 -8.16 0.11 5.56
C ARG A 76 -7.74 -1.34 5.73
N ILE A 77 -6.58 -1.70 5.19
CA ILE A 77 -6.07 -3.07 5.23
C ILE A 77 -5.61 -3.41 6.65
N GLY A 78 -4.97 -2.48 7.34
CA GLY A 78 -4.58 -2.65 8.74
C GLY A 78 -5.79 -2.87 9.65
N PHE A 79 -6.88 -2.13 9.44
CA PHE A 79 -8.12 -2.34 10.16
C PHE A 79 -8.73 -3.73 9.87
N LEU A 80 -8.82 -4.12 8.59
CA LEU A 80 -9.43 -5.39 8.19
C LEU A 80 -8.63 -6.63 8.62
N CYS A 81 -7.31 -6.50 8.74
CA CYS A 81 -6.42 -7.60 9.11
C CYS A 81 -5.97 -7.56 10.59
N ASP A 82 -6.50 -6.64 11.40
CA ASP A 82 -6.10 -6.42 12.81
C ASP A 82 -4.59 -6.20 13.00
N ILE A 83 -3.99 -5.38 12.15
CA ILE A 83 -2.55 -5.07 12.15
C ILE A 83 -2.31 -3.66 12.68
N ARG A 84 -1.24 -3.47 13.45
CA ARG A 84 -0.79 -2.14 13.89
C ARG A 84 -0.44 -1.26 12.68
N GLN A 85 -0.91 -0.02 12.67
CA GLN A 85 -0.75 0.90 11.54
C GLN A 85 0.19 2.05 11.89
N VAL A 86 1.07 2.41 10.96
CA VAL A 86 1.85 3.65 10.97
C VAL A 86 1.65 4.35 9.64
N ILE A 87 1.22 5.61 9.67
CA ILE A 87 0.91 6.35 8.45
C ILE A 87 1.63 7.70 8.44
N PHE A 88 2.27 8.02 7.32
CA PHE A 88 3.04 9.24 7.14
C PHE A 88 2.43 10.10 6.02
N ASN A 89 2.10 11.34 6.36
CA ASN A 89 1.47 12.30 5.45
C ASN A 89 0.34 11.65 4.60
N PRO A 90 -0.65 11.01 5.24
CA PRO A 90 -1.60 10.16 4.53
C PRO A 90 -2.56 11.00 3.68
N ASN A 91 -2.93 10.46 2.53
CA ASN A 91 -4.10 10.92 1.79
C ASN A 91 -5.28 9.97 2.07
N LEU A 92 -6.15 10.31 3.02
CA LEU A 92 -7.27 9.45 3.44
C LEU A 92 -8.53 9.57 2.56
N PHE A 93 -8.59 10.60 1.71
CA PHE A 93 -9.74 10.88 0.86
C PHE A 93 -9.31 11.06 -0.61
N PRO A 94 -8.64 10.07 -1.22
CA PRO A 94 -8.14 10.19 -2.59
C PRO A 94 -9.25 10.43 -3.61
N GLN A 95 -10.47 9.95 -3.33
CA GLN A 95 -11.65 10.25 -4.16
C GLN A 95 -12.00 11.75 -4.21
N GLU A 96 -11.64 12.53 -3.19
CA GLU A 96 -11.96 13.97 -3.11
C GLU A 96 -10.84 14.85 -3.70
N ASN A 97 -9.57 14.47 -3.51
CA ASN A 97 -8.42 15.33 -3.81
C ASN A 97 -7.47 14.78 -4.90
N MET A 98 -7.76 13.60 -5.44
CA MET A 98 -7.03 13.00 -6.57
C MET A 98 -7.93 12.73 -7.78
N ALA A 99 -9.08 13.39 -7.86
CA ALA A 99 -9.91 13.40 -9.07
C ALA A 99 -9.07 13.80 -10.31
N GLY A 100 -9.20 13.03 -11.39
CA GLY A 100 -8.41 13.22 -12.62
C GLY A 100 -6.95 12.74 -12.56
N LYS A 101 -6.46 12.30 -11.40
CA LYS A 101 -5.13 11.66 -11.26
C LYS A 101 -5.22 10.13 -11.22
N MET A 102 -6.36 9.60 -10.79
CA MET A 102 -6.66 8.17 -10.82
C MET A 102 -7.59 7.88 -12.00
N VAL A 103 -7.43 6.72 -12.63
CA VAL A 103 -8.32 6.28 -13.70
C VAL A 103 -9.53 5.64 -13.03
N GLU A 104 -10.64 6.37 -12.96
CA GLU A 104 -11.93 5.71 -12.75
C GLU A 104 -12.18 4.81 -13.96
N SER A 105 -12.45 3.53 -13.72
CA SER A 105 -12.96 2.65 -14.77
C SER A 105 -14.40 3.08 -15.13
N THR A 106 -14.56 4.20 -15.82
CA THR A 106 -15.63 4.33 -16.80
C THR A 106 -15.19 3.52 -17.99
N ASP A 107 -15.68 2.28 -18.07
CA ASP A 107 -15.94 1.51 -19.30
C ASP A 107 -15.94 0.01 -18.99
N VAL A 108 -17.11 -0.47 -18.54
CA VAL A 108 -17.62 -1.77 -18.99
C VAL A 108 -19.03 -1.47 -19.51
N VAL A 109 -19.11 -1.23 -20.82
CA VAL A 109 -20.36 -1.34 -21.59
C VAL A 109 -20.57 -2.82 -21.90
#